data_AF-A0A645D525-F1
#
_entry.id   AF-A0A645D525-F1
#
_cell.length_a   1.000
_cell.length_b   1.000
_cell.length_c   1.000
_cell.angle_alpha   90.00
_cell.angle_beta   90.00
_cell.angle_gamma   90.00
#
_symmetry.space_group_name_H-M   'P 1'
#
loop_
_entity.id
_entity.type
_entity.pdbx_description
1 polymer ?
#
loop_
_entity_poly.entity_id
_entity_poly.type
_entity_poly.pdbx_seq_one_letter_code
_entity_poly.pdbx_strand_id
1 'polypeptide(L)'
;MKSDSVISQIEEAVAKAAAGKSQIESLKAQLDSYKTFYAGLSDYTSGVDKAYEGSKSLYSGSKKLSEGMDELKNGLDEFGDKAAALSDGDQSLTAGVSKLADGAKKIAEGTQKFYSDGISKLTSLVGEDAANALIRFRAMLDVSGDYNTFGGISDGMNGTVKFIYRTAAVDSGN
;
A
#
# COMPACT_ATOMS: atom_id res chain seq x y z
N MET A 1 -75.08 2.27 -98.82
CA MET A 1 -73.75 1.82 -99.29
C MET A 1 -72.61 2.76 -98.87
N LYS A 2 -72.49 4.00 -99.39
CA LYS A 2 -71.38 4.90 -98.96
C LYS A 2 -71.51 5.44 -97.52
N SER A 3 -72.74 5.67 -97.03
CA SER A 3 -72.97 6.17 -95.65
C SER A 3 -72.65 5.13 -94.58
N ASP A 4 -73.04 3.87 -94.78
CA ASP A 4 -72.86 2.78 -93.80
C ASP A 4 -71.37 2.45 -93.59
N SER A 5 -70.59 2.48 -94.68
CA SER A 5 -69.13 2.30 -94.62
C SER A 5 -68.44 3.40 -93.83
N VAL A 6 -68.89 4.65 -93.94
CA VAL A 6 -68.30 5.79 -93.20
C VAL A 6 -68.64 5.69 -91.71
N ILE A 7 -69.89 5.32 -91.38
CA ILE A 7 -70.31 5.09 -90.00
C ILE A 7 -69.46 4.01 -89.33
N SER A 8 -69.28 2.86 -90.00
CA SER A 8 -68.45 1.76 -89.48
C SER A 8 -66.99 2.17 -89.26
N GLN A 9 -66.40 2.97 -90.15
CA GLN A 9 -65.03 3.48 -89.96
C GLN A 9 -64.92 4.43 -88.76
N ILE A 10 -65.94 5.27 -88.53
CA ILE A 10 -65.99 6.16 -87.36
C ILE A 10 -66.09 5.34 -86.07
N GLU A 11 -66.95 4.33 -86.03
CA GLU A 11 -67.11 3.46 -84.87
C GLU A 11 -65.81 2.72 -84.52
N GLU A 12 -65.10 2.19 -85.53
CA GLU A 12 -63.78 1.59 -85.32
C GLU A 12 -62.74 2.60 -84.80
N ALA A 13 -62.71 3.81 -85.35
CA ALA A 13 -61.79 4.86 -84.90
C ALA A 13 -62.07 5.27 -83.45
N VAL A 14 -63.34 5.40 -83.08
CA VAL A 14 -63.77 5.69 -81.70
C VAL A 14 -63.40 4.53 -80.77
N ALA A 15 -63.60 3.28 -81.18
CA ALA A 15 -63.21 2.11 -80.40
C ALA A 15 -61.69 2.05 -80.17
N LYS A 16 -60.88 2.32 -81.20
CA LYS A 16 -59.41 2.41 -81.09
C LYS A 16 -58.97 3.55 -80.18
N ALA A 17 -59.61 4.72 -80.27
CA ALA A 17 -59.32 5.85 -79.40
C ALA A 17 -59.67 5.54 -77.92
N ALA A 18 -60.80 4.88 -77.67
CA ALA A 18 -61.19 4.44 -76.33
C ALA A 18 -60.19 3.42 -75.75
N ALA A 19 -59.77 2.43 -76.55
CA ALA A 19 -58.74 1.47 -76.15
C ALA A 19 -57.40 2.14 -75.84
N GLY A 20 -56.97 3.08 -76.69
CA GLY A 20 -55.75 3.88 -76.47
C GLY A 20 -55.83 4.70 -75.18
N LYS A 21 -56.98 5.30 -74.88
CA LYS A 21 -57.21 6.02 -73.61
C LYS A 21 -57.03 5.08 -72.40
N SER A 22 -57.65 3.90 -72.39
CA SER A 22 -57.47 2.93 -71.30
C SER A 22 -56.02 2.46 -71.16
N GLN A 23 -55.29 2.28 -72.26
CA GLN A 23 -53.86 1.96 -72.20
C GLN A 23 -53.04 3.08 -71.54
N ILE A 24 -53.31 4.35 -71.89
CA ILE A 24 -52.64 5.51 -71.27
C ILE A 24 -52.95 5.60 -69.78
N GLU A 25 -54.20 5.36 -69.38
CA GLU A 25 -54.60 5.34 -67.96
C GLU A 25 -53.87 4.23 -67.19
N SER A 26 -53.73 3.04 -67.77
CA SER A 26 -52.98 1.93 -67.19
C SER A 26 -51.48 2.25 -67.06
N LEU A 27 -50.86 2.80 -68.11
CA LEU A 27 -49.45 3.22 -68.07
C LEU A 27 -49.19 4.31 -67.03
N LYS A 28 -50.12 5.24 -66.87
CA LYS A 28 -50.04 6.26 -65.81
C LYS A 28 -50.06 5.62 -64.42
N ALA A 29 -50.97 4.67 -64.17
CA ALA A 29 -51.02 3.96 -62.90
C ALA A 29 -49.74 3.15 -62.61
N GLN A 30 -49.15 2.54 -63.64
CA GLN A 30 -47.86 1.86 -63.51
C GLN A 30 -46.72 2.83 -63.21
N LEU A 31 -46.70 4.00 -63.87
CA LEU A 31 -45.70 5.04 -63.60
C LEU A 31 -45.80 5.58 -62.17
N ASP A 32 -47.02 5.79 -61.68
CA ASP A 32 -47.21 6.24 -60.29
C ASP A 32 -46.78 5.15 -59.30
N SER A 33 -47.06 3.88 -59.58
CA SER A 33 -46.55 2.74 -58.80
C SER A 33 -45.01 2.68 -58.79
N TYR A 34 -44.37 2.94 -59.94
CA TYR A 34 -42.91 2.98 -60.05
C TYR A 34 -42.30 4.12 -59.24
N LYS A 35 -42.92 5.31 -59.23
CA LYS A 35 -42.46 6.43 -58.38
C LYS A 35 -42.52 6.07 -56.90
N THR A 36 -43.60 5.41 -56.46
CA THR A 36 -43.72 4.94 -55.07
C THR A 36 -42.65 3.90 -54.74
N PHE A 37 -42.41 2.95 -55.63
CA PHE A 37 -41.34 1.96 -55.47
C PHE A 37 -39.96 2.63 -55.35
N TYR A 38 -39.66 3.60 -56.24
CA TYR A 38 -38.39 4.32 -56.21
C TYR A 38 -38.20 5.11 -54.91
N ALA A 39 -39.25 5.77 -54.42
CA ALA A 39 -39.21 6.45 -53.13
C ALA A 39 -38.92 5.47 -51.98
N GLY A 40 -39.61 4.33 -51.95
CA GLY A 40 -39.34 3.28 -50.96
C GLY A 40 -37.94 2.70 -51.04
N LEU A 41 -37.38 2.55 -52.25
CA LEU A 41 -36.00 2.12 -52.44
C LEU A 41 -35.01 3.16 -51.92
N SER A 42 -35.26 4.45 -52.19
CA SER A 42 -34.45 5.55 -51.66
C SER A 42 -34.45 5.58 -50.12
N ASP A 43 -35.63 5.41 -49.51
CA ASP A 43 -35.78 5.35 -48.05
C ASP A 43 -35.05 4.13 -47.47
N TYR A 44 -35.18 2.97 -48.12
CA TYR A 44 -34.45 1.76 -47.75
C TYR A 44 -32.95 1.98 -47.79
N THR A 45 -32.41 2.55 -48.88
CA THR A 45 -30.96 2.83 -48.98
C THR A 45 -30.48 3.79 -47.90
N SER A 46 -31.27 4.82 -47.57
CA SER A 46 -30.96 5.72 -46.46
C SER A 46 -30.96 4.99 -45.10
N GLY A 47 -31.90 4.06 -44.91
CA GLY A 47 -31.96 3.20 -43.72
C GLY A 47 -30.73 2.30 -43.58
N VAL A 48 -30.27 1.72 -44.68
CA VAL A 48 -29.04 0.90 -44.73
C VAL A 48 -27.81 1.74 -44.37
N ASP A 49 -27.68 2.95 -44.94
CA ASP A 49 -26.57 3.84 -44.61
C ASP A 49 -26.54 4.21 -43.12
N LYS A 50 -27.72 4.53 -42.54
CA LYS A 50 -27.84 4.80 -41.10
C LYS A 50 -27.45 3.59 -40.26
N ALA A 51 -27.87 2.39 -40.65
CA ALA A 51 -27.50 1.16 -39.95
C ALA A 51 -25.98 0.90 -40.01
N TYR A 52 -25.35 1.21 -41.15
CA TYR A 52 -23.90 1.12 -41.31
C TYR A 52 -23.13 2.13 -40.45
N GLU A 53 -23.60 3.38 -40.34
CA GLU A 53 -23.01 4.35 -39.41
C GLU A 53 -23.20 3.94 -37.94
N GLY A 54 -24.37 3.39 -37.61
CA GLY A 54 -24.66 2.83 -36.29
C GLY A 54 -23.71 1.68 -35.93
N SER A 55 -23.45 0.76 -36.86
CA SER A 55 -22.55 -0.38 -36.63
C SER A 55 -21.09 0.05 -36.46
N LYS A 56 -20.62 1.05 -37.22
CA LYS A 56 -19.29 1.66 -37.02
C LYS A 56 -19.16 2.31 -35.64
N SER A 57 -20.21 3.02 -35.20
CA SER A 57 -20.23 3.65 -33.87
C SER A 57 -20.20 2.60 -32.76
N LEU A 58 -20.98 1.52 -32.89
CA LEU A 58 -20.97 0.41 -31.95
C LEU A 58 -19.60 -0.27 -31.88
N TYR A 59 -18.98 -0.56 -33.02
CA TYR A 59 -17.64 -1.14 -33.08
C TYR A 59 -16.59 -0.27 -32.37
N SER A 60 -16.61 1.05 -32.62
CA SER A 60 -15.73 2.00 -31.93
C SER A 60 -15.97 2.01 -30.42
N GLY A 61 -17.23 2.01 -29.99
CA GLY A 61 -17.61 1.91 -28.58
C GLY A 61 -17.12 0.63 -27.92
N SER A 62 -17.27 -0.51 -28.59
CA SER A 62 -16.79 -1.81 -28.10
C SER A 62 -15.26 -1.85 -27.97
N LYS A 63 -14.53 -1.24 -28.92
CA LYS A 63 -13.06 -1.15 -28.85
C LYS A 63 -12.63 -0.33 -27.63
N LYS A 64 -13.25 0.83 -27.39
CA LYS A 64 -12.98 1.66 -26.21
C LYS A 64 -13.30 0.93 -24.90
N LEU A 65 -14.41 0.17 -24.88
CA LEU A 65 -14.76 -0.64 -23.71
C LEU A 65 -13.70 -1.70 -23.43
N SER A 66 -13.22 -2.40 -24.47
CA SER A 66 -12.14 -3.38 -24.34
C SER A 66 -10.87 -2.76 -23.78
N GLU A 67 -10.45 -1.62 -24.34
CA GLU A 67 -9.27 -0.87 -23.86
C GLU A 67 -9.42 -0.47 -22.38
N GLY A 68 -10.60 0.04 -21.98
CA GLY A 68 -10.88 0.37 -20.58
C GLY A 68 -10.91 -0.84 -19.64
N MET A 69 -11.29 -2.03 -20.11
CA MET A 69 -11.21 -3.27 -19.34
C MET A 69 -9.77 -3.75 -19.15
N ASP A 70 -8.92 -3.59 -20.16
CA ASP A 70 -7.50 -3.91 -20.05
C ASP A 70 -6.80 -2.96 -19.06
N GLU A 71 -7.12 -1.66 -19.11
CA GLU A 71 -6.64 -0.68 -18.12
C GLU A 71 -7.09 -1.03 -16.69
N LEU A 72 -8.37 -1.38 -16.52
CA LEU A 72 -8.91 -1.79 -15.22
C LEU A 72 -8.20 -3.05 -14.70
N LYS A 73 -7.96 -4.04 -15.56
CA LYS A 73 -7.23 -5.25 -15.19
C LYS A 73 -5.82 -4.91 -14.71
N ASN A 74 -5.08 -4.10 -15.46
CA ASN A 74 -3.73 -3.69 -15.07
C ASN A 74 -3.72 -2.95 -13.73
N GLY A 75 -4.70 -2.06 -13.50
CA GLY A 75 -4.85 -1.37 -12.22
C GLY A 75 -5.17 -2.31 -11.04
N LEU A 76 -5.96 -3.36 -11.27
CA LEU A 76 -6.25 -4.38 -10.26
C LEU A 76 -5.02 -5.25 -9.95
N ASP A 77 -4.22 -5.59 -10.96
CA ASP A 77 -2.98 -6.34 -10.78
C ASP A 77 -1.98 -5.49 -9.95
N GLU A 78 -1.80 -4.20 -10.28
CA GLU A 78 -0.95 -3.28 -9.51
C GLU A 78 -1.46 -3.09 -8.06
N PHE A 79 -2.77 -2.99 -7.88
CA PHE A 79 -3.37 -2.92 -6.54
C PHE A 79 -3.08 -4.18 -5.73
N GLY A 80 -3.17 -5.37 -6.34
CA GLY A 80 -2.83 -6.64 -5.71
C GLY A 80 -1.39 -6.69 -5.21
N ASP A 81 -0.44 -6.27 -6.05
CA ASP A 81 0.98 -6.20 -5.68
C ASP A 81 1.24 -5.24 -4.52
N LYS A 82 0.60 -4.06 -4.52
CA LYS A 82 0.72 -3.10 -3.43
C LYS A 82 0.08 -3.60 -2.14
N ALA A 83 -1.02 -4.33 -2.21
CA ALA A 83 -1.66 -4.93 -1.04
C ALA A 83 -0.77 -6.01 -0.41
N ALA A 84 -0.10 -6.83 -1.22
CA ALA A 84 0.89 -7.80 -0.74
C ALA A 84 2.07 -7.09 -0.06
N ALA A 85 2.64 -6.06 -0.69
CA ALA A 85 3.73 -5.28 -0.11
C ALA A 85 3.34 -4.61 1.22
N LEU A 86 2.10 -4.13 1.34
CA LEU A 86 1.58 -3.60 2.60
C LEU A 86 1.51 -4.68 3.68
N SER A 87 1.07 -5.89 3.34
CA SER A 87 1.03 -7.02 4.29
C SER A 87 2.42 -7.41 4.77
N ASP A 88 3.41 -7.46 3.88
CA ASP A 88 4.81 -7.73 4.24
C ASP A 88 5.40 -6.63 5.14
N GLY A 89 5.04 -5.37 4.86
CA GLY A 89 5.39 -4.23 5.69
C GLY A 89 4.81 -4.33 7.11
N ASP A 90 3.56 -4.75 7.24
CA ASP A 90 2.89 -4.95 8.54
C ASP A 90 3.53 -6.08 9.36
N GLN A 91 3.90 -7.19 8.71
CA GLN A 91 4.66 -8.26 9.36
C GLN A 91 6.03 -7.77 9.85
N SER A 92 6.73 -7.00 9.01
CA SER A 92 8.03 -6.41 9.34
C SER A 92 7.93 -5.43 10.52
N LEU A 93 6.88 -4.60 10.54
CA LEU A 93 6.59 -3.69 11.64
C LEU A 93 6.32 -4.46 12.94
N THR A 94 5.49 -5.50 12.89
CA THR A 94 5.19 -6.36 14.04
C THR A 94 6.45 -7.00 14.61
N ALA A 95 7.31 -7.54 13.76
CA ALA A 95 8.60 -8.08 14.17
C ALA A 95 9.52 -7.02 14.80
N GLY A 96 9.54 -5.81 14.24
CA GLY A 96 10.27 -4.67 14.79
C GLY A 96 9.78 -4.26 16.17
N VAL A 97 8.46 -4.18 16.37
CA VAL A 97 7.83 -3.88 17.67
C VAL A 97 8.17 -4.95 18.70
N SER A 98 8.14 -6.24 18.34
CA SER A 98 8.54 -7.31 19.24
C SER A 98 10.00 -7.20 19.67
N LYS A 99 10.91 -6.91 18.74
CA LYS A 99 12.34 -6.70 19.05
C LYS A 99 12.54 -5.50 19.98
N LEU A 100 11.79 -4.43 19.77
CA LEU A 100 11.83 -3.25 20.63
C LEU A 100 11.37 -3.59 22.05
N ALA A 101 10.28 -4.35 22.19
CA ALA A 101 9.78 -4.80 23.48
C ALA A 101 10.81 -5.68 24.22
N ASP A 102 11.44 -6.62 23.52
CA ASP A 102 12.51 -7.45 24.08
C ASP A 102 13.73 -6.63 24.51
N GLY A 103 14.13 -5.63 23.71
CA GLY A 103 15.20 -4.71 24.05
C GLY A 103 14.89 -3.88 25.31
N ALA A 104 13.66 -3.36 25.41
CA ALA A 104 13.20 -2.63 26.58
C ALA A 104 13.21 -3.51 27.84
N LYS A 105 12.79 -4.77 27.74
CA LYS A 105 12.86 -5.74 28.83
C LYS A 105 14.30 -5.99 29.29
N LYS A 106 15.23 -6.21 28.36
CA LYS A 106 16.66 -6.38 28.68
C LYS A 106 17.27 -5.16 29.36
N ILE A 107 16.89 -3.96 28.95
CA ILE A 107 17.33 -2.72 29.60
C ILE A 107 16.78 -2.65 31.03
N ALA A 108 15.50 -2.98 31.24
CA ALA A 108 14.90 -2.98 32.58
C ALA A 108 15.61 -3.99 33.50
N GLU A 109 15.81 -5.23 33.03
CA GLU A 109 16.54 -6.27 33.76
C GLU A 109 17.99 -5.86 34.07
N GLY A 110 18.69 -5.30 33.08
CA GLY A 110 20.06 -4.80 33.24
C GLY A 110 20.16 -3.66 34.24
N THR A 111 19.18 -2.75 34.25
CA THR A 111 19.11 -1.63 35.20
C THR A 111 18.85 -2.14 36.62
N GLN A 112 17.95 -3.11 36.79
CA GLN A 112 17.70 -3.74 38.07
C GLN A 112 18.96 -4.43 38.60
N LYS A 113 19.65 -5.20 37.74
CA LYS A 113 20.90 -5.89 38.10
C LYS A 113 22.01 -4.90 38.44
N PHE A 114 22.16 -3.83 37.66
CA PHE A 114 23.14 -2.78 37.93
C PHE A 114 22.92 -2.16 39.33
N TYR A 115 21.66 -1.93 39.70
CA TYR A 115 21.32 -1.43 41.03
C TYR A 115 21.58 -2.45 42.14
N SER A 116 21.04 -3.68 42.02
CA SER A 116 21.13 -4.70 43.06
C SER A 116 22.55 -5.23 43.27
N ASP A 117 23.26 -5.50 42.17
CA ASP A 117 24.54 -6.21 42.22
C ASP A 117 25.71 -5.24 42.21
N GLY A 118 25.56 -4.10 41.52
CA GLY A 118 26.60 -3.08 41.43
C GLY A 118 26.52 -2.10 42.58
N ILE A 119 25.46 -1.27 42.59
CA ILE A 119 25.33 -0.16 43.54
C ILE A 119 25.18 -0.69 44.97
N SER A 120 24.21 -1.56 45.25
CA SER A 120 23.95 -2.01 46.64
C SER A 120 25.13 -2.76 47.25
N LYS A 121 25.84 -3.62 46.48
CA LYS A 121 27.05 -4.29 46.98
C LYS A 121 28.20 -3.32 47.22
N LEU A 122 28.39 -2.33 46.34
CA LEU A 122 29.40 -1.31 46.57
C LEU A 122 29.07 -0.49 47.82
N THR A 123 27.81 -0.08 48.00
CA THR A 123 27.36 0.63 49.20
C THR A 123 27.52 -0.21 50.47
N SER A 124 27.27 -1.51 50.44
CA SER A 124 27.51 -2.39 51.60
C SER A 124 29.00 -2.52 51.92
N LEU A 125 29.86 -2.63 50.91
CA LEU A 125 31.32 -2.69 51.09
C LEU A 125 31.91 -1.36 51.58
N VAL A 126 31.40 -0.24 51.07
CA VAL A 126 31.86 1.12 51.38
C VAL A 126 31.18 1.67 52.65
N GLY A 127 30.16 0.98 53.17
CA GLY A 127 29.43 1.33 54.38
C GLY A 127 30.24 1.18 55.67
N GLU A 128 29.57 0.75 56.75
CA GLU A 128 30.08 0.76 58.13
C GLU A 128 31.51 0.19 58.25
N ASP A 129 31.84 -0.89 57.54
CA ASP A 129 33.14 -1.55 57.64
C ASP A 129 34.29 -0.76 56.99
N ALA A 130 34.09 -0.18 55.81
CA ALA A 130 35.15 0.63 55.17
C ALA A 130 35.32 1.97 55.88
N ALA A 131 34.22 2.61 56.29
CA ALA A 131 34.26 3.84 57.08
C ALA A 131 34.95 3.62 58.43
N ASN A 132 34.58 2.55 59.15
CA ASN A 132 35.21 2.20 60.43
C ASN A 132 36.67 1.75 60.27
N ALA A 133 37.02 1.04 59.19
CA ALA A 133 38.41 0.68 58.90
C ALA A 133 39.27 1.92 58.63
N LEU A 134 38.76 2.90 57.88
CA LEU A 134 39.44 4.18 57.64
C LEU A 134 39.59 5.01 58.93
N ILE A 135 38.57 5.04 59.78
CA ILE A 135 38.62 5.71 61.08
C ILE A 135 39.69 5.06 61.98
N ARG A 136 39.70 3.72 62.09
CA ARG A 136 40.71 2.98 62.87
C ARG A 136 42.12 3.15 62.30
N PHE A 137 42.27 3.16 60.99
CA PHE A 137 43.55 3.36 60.33
C PHE A 137 44.11 4.76 60.60
N ARG A 138 43.27 5.81 60.51
CA ARG A 138 43.68 7.18 60.86
C ARG A 138 44.08 7.32 62.33
N ALA A 139 43.27 6.77 63.24
CA ALA A 139 43.60 6.76 64.66
C ALA A 139 44.93 6.03 64.95
N MET A 140 45.23 4.95 64.22
CA MET A 140 46.52 4.26 64.31
C MET A 140 47.67 5.12 63.79
N LEU A 141 47.48 5.82 62.65
CA LEU A 141 48.50 6.71 62.10
C LEU A 141 48.86 7.82 63.10
N ASP A 142 47.84 8.43 63.73
CA ASP A 142 48.05 9.46 64.74
C ASP A 142 48.87 8.92 65.93
N VAL A 143 48.48 7.76 66.48
CA VAL A 143 49.22 7.12 67.58
C VAL A 143 50.63 6.72 67.15
N SER A 144 50.81 6.26 65.92
CA SER A 144 52.12 5.80 65.43
C SER A 144 53.12 6.93 65.18
N GLY A 145 52.65 8.13 64.86
CA GLY A 145 53.51 9.30 64.65
C GLY A 145 54.27 9.72 65.91
N ASP A 146 53.66 9.54 67.07
CA ASP A 146 54.23 9.92 68.36
C ASP A 146 54.94 8.74 69.07
N TYR A 147 54.78 7.50 68.57
CA TYR A 147 55.22 6.29 69.26
C TYR A 147 56.49 5.68 68.67
N ASN A 148 57.65 6.02 69.25
CA ASN A 148 58.96 5.62 68.74
C ASN A 148 59.60 4.42 69.47
N THR A 149 59.04 3.94 70.59
CA THR A 149 59.60 2.84 71.40
C THR A 149 58.56 2.26 72.39
N PHE A 150 58.67 0.97 72.73
CA PHE A 150 57.80 0.31 73.71
C PHE A 150 58.29 0.45 75.17
N GLY A 151 59.60 0.53 75.39
CA GLY A 151 60.22 0.52 76.72
C GLY A 151 60.80 1.86 77.18
N GLY A 152 60.58 2.94 76.42
CA GLY A 152 61.34 4.19 76.54
C GLY A 152 62.61 4.16 75.69
N ILE A 153 63.14 5.35 75.34
CA ILE A 153 64.35 5.49 74.54
C ILE A 153 65.38 6.22 75.39
N SER A 154 66.62 5.72 75.41
CA SER A 154 67.71 6.39 76.11
C SER A 154 68.19 7.60 75.31
N ASP A 155 68.71 8.61 76.01
CA ASP A 155 69.19 9.86 75.39
C ASP A 155 70.17 9.59 74.23
N GLY A 156 69.86 10.15 73.06
CA GLY A 156 70.68 10.07 71.85
C GLY A 156 70.42 8.87 70.94
N MET A 157 69.47 7.98 71.26
CA MET A 157 69.06 6.89 70.36
C MET A 157 67.80 7.23 69.55
N ASN A 158 67.72 6.71 68.32
CA ASN A 158 66.52 6.77 67.48
C ASN A 158 65.84 5.39 67.42
N GLY A 159 64.51 5.38 67.56
CA GLY A 159 63.70 4.16 67.54
C GLY A 159 62.61 4.25 66.48
N THR A 160 62.18 3.12 65.96
CA THR A 160 61.06 3.03 65.00
C THR A 160 60.20 1.84 65.36
N VAL A 161 58.89 2.07 65.49
CA VAL A 161 57.91 1.00 65.73
C VAL A 161 57.09 0.78 64.48
N LYS A 162 57.07 -0.47 63.99
CA LYS A 162 56.27 -0.86 62.85
C LYS A 162 54.95 -1.46 63.33
N PHE A 163 53.85 -0.76 63.06
CA PHE A 163 52.51 -1.27 63.30
C PHE A 163 52.06 -2.11 62.10
N ILE A 164 51.54 -3.31 62.37
CA ILE A 164 51.03 -4.22 61.35
C ILE A 164 49.53 -4.40 61.59
N TYR A 165 48.71 -3.86 60.69
CA TYR A 165 47.28 -4.11 60.71
C TYR A 165 46.98 -5.44 60.03
N ARG A 166 46.33 -6.35 60.75
CA ARG A 166 45.89 -7.65 60.21
C ARG A 166 44.38 -7.61 60.07
N THR A 167 43.88 -7.57 58.84
CA THR A 167 42.46 -7.73 58.56
C THR A 167 42.10 -9.22 58.68
N ALA A 168 40.85 -9.52 59.02
CA ALA A 168 40.32 -10.87 58.84
C ALA A 168 40.42 -11.25 57.35
N ALA A 169 40.48 -12.56 57.07
CA ALA A 169 40.32 -13.04 55.70
C ALA A 169 38.97 -12.58 55.16
N VAL A 170 38.92 -12.13 53.91
CA VAL A 170 37.67 -11.81 53.24
C VAL A 170 36.96 -13.14 52.98
N ASP A 171 35.96 -13.46 53.80
CA ASP A 171 35.12 -14.62 53.56
C ASP A 171 34.16 -14.27 52.41
N SER A 172 34.42 -14.85 51.24
CA SER A 172 33.54 -14.72 50.09
C SER A 172 32.44 -15.76 50.23
N GLY A 173 31.50 -15.49 51.14
CA GLY A 173 30.30 -16.31 51.30
C GLY A 173 29.56 -16.41 49.97
N ASN A 174 29.56 -17.62 49.39
CA ASN A 174 28.71 -18.02 48.27
C ASN A 174 27.24 -18.01 48.68
#